data_AF-A0A2M7JAP4-F1
#
_entry.id   AF-A0A2M7JAP4-F1
#
_cell.length_a   1.000
_cell.length_b   1.000
_cell.length_c   1.000
_cell.angle_alpha   90.00
_cell.angle_beta   90.00
_cell.angle_gamma   90.00
#
_symmetry.space_group_name_H-M   'P 1'
#
loop_
_entity.id
_entity.type
_entity.pdbx_description
1 polymer ?
#
loop_
_entity_poly.entity_id
_entity_poly.type
_entity_poly.pdbx_seq_one_letter_code
_entity_poly.pdbx_strand_id
1 'polypeptide(L)'
;MNFIKSLSNPSYHQADVWLAEEGGKKFVRKDFRKWGLPGRFLLDREASFYKRLRGIKGIPEFYGSPESGVVDIEYIEGNSIKDHKDLPAEFFDKLTQLVSAIQCCGVLYFDLRHKSNLLVRDGEPVLIDFATCFYAPPLVPFLSWVDSEAVLFLKHSVSPGLLSAAELKHVKKMNRICKLWFFNRIVKGD
;
A
#
# COMPACT_ATOMS: atom_id res chain seq x y z
N MET A 1 1.85 -23.20 -13.94
CA MET A 1 2.43 -22.08 -13.19
C MET A 1 3.95 -22.18 -13.06
N ASN A 2 4.68 -21.15 -13.48
CA ASN A 2 6.14 -21.06 -13.35
C ASN A 2 6.52 -19.94 -12.37
N PHE A 3 7.33 -20.23 -11.35
CA PHE A 3 7.84 -19.22 -10.41
C PHE A 3 9.14 -18.63 -10.95
N ILE A 4 9.12 -17.34 -11.30
CA ILE A 4 10.24 -16.65 -11.93
C ILE A 4 11.28 -16.24 -10.89
N LYS A 5 10.86 -15.56 -9.82
CA LYS A 5 11.75 -15.06 -8.77
C LYS A 5 11.01 -14.83 -7.45
N SER A 6 11.72 -15.00 -6.34
CA SER A 6 11.27 -14.50 -5.04
C SER A 6 11.40 -12.97 -5.00
N LEU A 7 10.34 -12.30 -4.56
CA LEU A 7 10.29 -10.86 -4.33
C LEU A 7 10.51 -10.52 -2.84
N SER A 8 10.28 -11.46 -1.94
CA SER A 8 10.60 -11.32 -0.52
C SER A 8 12.00 -11.83 -0.21
N ASN A 9 12.69 -11.14 0.72
CA ASN A 9 13.79 -11.77 1.45
C ASN A 9 13.18 -12.81 2.41
N PRO A 10 13.72 -14.04 2.49
CA PRO A 10 13.19 -15.07 3.37
C PRO A 10 13.36 -14.63 4.84
N SER A 11 12.29 -14.09 5.41
CA SER A 11 12.15 -13.81 6.83
C SER A 11 11.00 -14.65 7.37
N TYR A 12 11.21 -15.27 8.53
CA TYR A 12 10.20 -16.13 9.14
C TYR A 12 8.87 -15.39 9.33
N HIS A 13 8.92 -14.09 9.65
CA HIS A 13 7.75 -13.28 9.99
C HIS A 13 6.97 -12.70 8.80
N GLN A 14 7.44 -12.90 7.56
CA GLN A 14 6.84 -12.30 6.37
C GLN A 14 6.21 -13.38 5.47
N ALA A 15 5.16 -13.01 4.72
CA ALA A 15 4.64 -13.86 3.66
C ALA A 15 5.72 -14.08 2.59
N ASP A 16 5.78 -15.28 2.03
CA ASP A 16 6.62 -15.55 0.88
C ASP A 16 5.95 -14.94 -0.37
N VAL A 17 6.67 -14.06 -1.06
CA VAL A 17 6.14 -13.32 -2.20
C VAL A 17 6.92 -13.73 -3.43
N TRP A 18 6.21 -14.20 -4.46
CA TRP A 18 6.81 -14.70 -5.69
C TRP A 18 6.24 -13.99 -6.90
N LEU A 19 7.10 -13.68 -7.86
CA LEU A 19 6.67 -13.39 -9.22
C LEU A 19 6.47 -14.72 -9.95
N ALA A 20 5.26 -14.96 -10.44
CA ALA A 20 4.89 -16.14 -11.20
C ALA A 20 4.34 -15.74 -12.58
N GLU A 21 4.37 -16.70 -13.50
CA GLU A 21 3.80 -16.56 -14.84
C GLU A 21 2.98 -17.79 -15.20
N GLU A 22 1.81 -17.54 -15.79
CA GLU A 22 0.93 -18.56 -16.33
C GLU A 22 0.22 -18.02 -17.57
N GLY A 23 0.26 -18.78 -18.68
CA GLY A 23 -0.37 -18.38 -19.94
C GLY A 23 0.13 -17.04 -20.50
N GLY A 24 1.40 -16.68 -20.28
CA GLY A 24 1.99 -15.42 -20.72
C GLY A 24 1.62 -14.19 -19.87
N LYS A 25 0.90 -14.38 -18.76
CA LYS A 25 0.55 -13.31 -17.81
C LYS A 25 1.39 -13.43 -16.55
N LYS A 26 2.04 -12.33 -16.16
CA LYS A 26 2.77 -12.21 -14.90
C LYS A 26 1.81 -11.87 -13.76
N PHE A 27 2.03 -12.46 -12.59
CA PHE A 27 1.29 -12.19 -11.37
C PHE A 27 2.17 -12.34 -10.14
N VAL A 28 1.75 -11.74 -9.04
CA VAL A 28 2.38 -11.89 -7.74
C VAL A 28 1.58 -12.88 -6.92
N ARG A 29 2.24 -13.97 -6.47
CA ARG A 29 1.70 -14.90 -5.49
C ARG A 29 2.26 -14.57 -4.11
N LYS A 30 1.37 -14.28 -3.17
CA LYS A 30 1.69 -14.22 -1.73
C LYS A 30 1.25 -15.53 -1.07
N ASP A 31 2.14 -16.15 -0.29
CA ASP A 31 1.86 -17.34 0.51
C ASP A 31 2.27 -17.11 1.96
N PHE A 32 1.33 -17.27 2.88
CA PHE A 32 1.59 -17.11 4.31
C PHE A 32 1.14 -18.33 5.13
N ARG A 33 0.97 -19.48 4.46
CA ARG A 33 0.52 -20.73 5.10
C ARG A 33 1.50 -21.25 6.15
N LYS A 34 2.78 -20.89 6.07
CA LYS A 34 3.82 -21.29 7.05
C LYS A 34 3.52 -20.83 8.48
N TRP A 35 2.66 -19.82 8.65
CA TRP A 35 2.18 -19.34 9.96
C TRP A 35 0.88 -20.01 10.44
N GLY A 36 0.39 -21.04 9.74
CA GLY A 36 -0.85 -21.72 10.11
C GLY A 36 -2.07 -20.79 10.02
N LEU A 37 -3.00 -20.91 10.99
CA LEU A 37 -4.27 -20.18 10.99
C LEU A 37 -4.11 -18.64 11.02
N PRO A 38 -3.20 -18.05 11.83
CA PRO A 38 -2.96 -16.60 11.78
C PRO A 38 -2.52 -16.09 10.41
N GLY A 39 -1.56 -16.74 9.77
CA GLY A 39 -1.08 -16.34 8.43
C GLY A 39 -2.16 -16.45 7.37
N ARG A 40 -2.93 -17.55 7.43
CA ARG A 40 -4.13 -17.76 6.60
C ARG A 40 -5.15 -16.64 6.77
N PHE A 41 -5.52 -16.34 8.01
CA PHE A 41 -6.48 -15.27 8.30
C PHE A 41 -6.01 -13.91 7.77
N LEU A 42 -4.73 -13.57 7.94
CA LEU A 42 -4.18 -12.29 7.47
C LEU A 42 -4.27 -12.16 5.94
N LEU A 43 -3.85 -13.18 5.19
CA LEU A 43 -3.92 -13.14 3.73
C LEU A 43 -5.34 -13.28 3.19
N ASP A 44 -6.20 -14.07 3.82
CA ASP A 44 -7.61 -14.17 3.42
C ASP A 44 -8.33 -12.84 3.64
N ARG A 45 -7.97 -12.12 4.71
CA ARG A 45 -8.44 -10.76 4.95
C ARG A 45 -7.88 -9.78 3.93
N GLU A 46 -6.59 -9.86 3.57
CA GLU A 46 -6.02 -9.07 2.48
C GLU A 46 -6.76 -9.31 1.15
N ALA A 47 -7.03 -10.58 0.81
CA ALA A 47 -7.81 -10.97 -0.36
C ALA A 47 -9.22 -10.33 -0.38
N SER A 48 -9.85 -10.21 0.79
CA SER A 48 -11.16 -9.57 0.92
C SER A 48 -11.14 -8.08 0.53
N PHE A 49 -10.03 -7.38 0.79
CA PHE A 49 -9.87 -5.98 0.38
C PHE A 49 -9.66 -5.86 -1.12
N TYR A 50 -8.81 -6.70 -1.73
CA TYR A 50 -8.68 -6.73 -3.19
C TYR A 50 -10.02 -7.01 -3.90
N LYS A 51 -10.83 -7.93 -3.35
CA LYS A 51 -12.19 -8.19 -3.88
C LYS A 51 -13.11 -6.97 -3.74
N ARG A 52 -13.07 -6.28 -2.58
CA ARG A 52 -13.90 -5.11 -2.30
C ARG A 52 -13.52 -3.89 -3.15
N LEU A 53 -12.24 -3.71 -3.42
CA LEU A 53 -11.67 -2.57 -4.14
C LEU A 53 -11.48 -2.85 -5.64
N ARG A 54 -11.95 -4.01 -6.12
CA ARG A 54 -11.84 -4.42 -7.52
C ARG A 54 -12.46 -3.38 -8.44
N GLY A 55 -11.75 -3.05 -9.53
CA GLY A 55 -12.17 -2.08 -10.54
C GLY A 55 -11.81 -0.63 -10.21
N ILE A 56 -11.23 -0.34 -9.04
CA ILE A 56 -10.67 0.99 -8.75
C ILE A 56 -9.30 1.09 -9.46
N LYS A 57 -9.15 2.10 -10.32
CA LYS A 57 -7.87 2.40 -10.97
C LYS A 57 -6.79 2.66 -9.92
N GLY A 58 -5.66 1.96 -10.01
CA GLY A 58 -4.57 2.05 -9.02
C GLY A 58 -4.61 0.96 -7.95
N ILE A 59 -5.55 0.01 -8.05
CA ILE A 59 -5.56 -1.25 -7.29
C ILE A 59 -5.21 -2.39 -8.25
N PRO A 60 -4.24 -3.26 -7.91
CA PRO A 60 -3.92 -4.44 -8.72
C PRO A 60 -5.14 -5.35 -8.93
N GLU A 61 -5.26 -5.93 -10.13
CA GLU A 61 -6.31 -6.91 -10.39
C GLU A 61 -6.17 -8.15 -9.49
N PHE A 62 -7.28 -8.58 -8.91
CA PHE A 62 -7.33 -9.79 -8.06
C PHE A 62 -7.59 -11.02 -8.93
N TYR A 63 -6.59 -11.88 -9.07
CA TYR A 63 -6.69 -13.10 -9.88
C TYR A 63 -7.25 -14.28 -9.09
N GLY A 64 -7.09 -14.31 -7.78
CA GLY A 64 -7.76 -15.32 -6.95
C GLY A 64 -7.05 -15.63 -5.64
N SER A 65 -7.65 -16.56 -4.90
CA SER A 65 -7.05 -17.21 -3.74
C SER A 65 -7.14 -18.71 -3.97
N PRO A 66 -6.10 -19.36 -4.52
CA PRO A 66 -6.12 -20.80 -4.83
C PRO A 66 -6.38 -21.65 -3.58
N GLU A 67 -5.86 -21.20 -2.44
CA GLU A 67 -6.04 -21.81 -1.13
C GLU A 67 -6.14 -20.72 -0.06
N SER A 68 -6.67 -21.06 1.11
CA SER A 68 -6.62 -20.17 2.28
C SER A 68 -5.16 -19.89 2.65
N GLY A 69 -4.83 -18.61 2.84
CA GLY A 69 -3.46 -18.13 3.04
C GLY A 69 -2.62 -18.04 1.77
N VAL A 70 -3.24 -18.05 0.59
CA VAL A 70 -2.59 -17.80 -0.70
C VAL A 70 -3.38 -16.78 -1.50
N VAL A 71 -2.70 -15.79 -2.06
CA VAL A 71 -3.32 -14.70 -2.85
C VAL A 71 -2.53 -14.45 -4.13
N ASP A 72 -3.23 -14.39 -5.25
CA ASP A 72 -2.69 -14.04 -6.56
C ASP A 72 -3.27 -12.69 -7.03
N ILE A 73 -2.37 -11.76 -7.35
CA ILE A 73 -2.71 -10.42 -7.85
C ILE A 73 -1.86 -10.04 -9.07
N GLU A 74 -2.32 -9.05 -9.81
CA GLU A 74 -1.56 -8.47 -10.93
C GLU A 74 -0.13 -8.10 -10.53
N TYR A 75 0.83 -8.49 -11.37
CA TYR A 75 2.17 -7.96 -11.26
C TYR A 75 2.22 -6.55 -11.88
N ILE A 76 2.56 -5.58 -11.04
CA ILE A 76 2.69 -4.19 -11.44
C ILE A 76 4.13 -3.95 -11.90
N GLU A 77 4.29 -3.67 -13.19
CA GLU A 77 5.55 -3.21 -13.78
C GLU A 77 5.75 -1.72 -13.43
N GLY A 78 6.11 -1.45 -12.17
CA GLY A 78 6.36 -0.11 -11.65
C GLY A 78 7.43 -0.12 -10.56
N ASN A 79 7.97 1.06 -10.25
CA ASN A 79 8.98 1.22 -9.20
C ASN A 79 8.34 1.78 -7.92
N SER A 80 8.94 1.53 -6.76
CA SER A 80 8.43 2.11 -5.53
C SER A 80 8.61 3.63 -5.55
N ILE A 81 7.65 4.36 -4.98
CA ILE A 81 7.75 5.82 -4.84
C ILE A 81 9.02 6.26 -4.09
N LYS A 82 9.63 5.38 -3.28
CA LYS A 82 10.90 5.64 -2.60
C LYS A 82 12.05 5.95 -3.57
N ASP A 83 11.98 5.42 -4.79
CA ASP A 83 13.00 5.54 -5.83
C ASP A 83 12.77 6.78 -6.71
N HIS A 84 11.67 7.51 -6.48
CA HIS A 84 11.31 8.72 -7.21
C HIS A 84 11.62 9.99 -6.39
N LYS A 85 11.94 11.05 -7.13
CA LYS A 85 12.06 12.43 -6.64
C LYS A 85 11.37 13.35 -7.63
N ASP A 86 10.85 14.46 -7.14
CA ASP A 86 10.25 15.52 -7.96
C ASP A 86 9.12 15.02 -8.87
N LEU A 87 8.29 14.10 -8.36
CA LEU A 87 7.03 13.72 -9.00
C LEU A 87 6.12 14.94 -9.15
N PRO A 88 5.35 15.02 -10.25
CA PRO A 88 4.54 16.19 -10.55
C PRO A 88 3.30 16.26 -9.66
N ALA A 89 2.67 17.45 -9.60
CA ALA A 89 1.49 17.66 -8.75
C ALA A 89 0.34 16.73 -9.11
N GLU A 90 0.15 16.44 -10.41
CA GLU A 90 -0.95 15.57 -10.87
C GLU A 90 -0.83 14.14 -10.31
N PHE A 91 0.38 13.68 -9.99
CA PHE A 91 0.56 12.36 -9.35
C PHE A 91 -0.10 12.33 -7.96
N PHE A 92 0.10 13.38 -7.16
CA PHE A 92 -0.47 13.46 -5.81
C PHE A 92 -1.99 13.72 -5.84
N ASP A 93 -2.48 14.42 -6.86
CA ASP A 93 -3.92 14.57 -7.09
C ASP A 93 -4.56 13.21 -7.39
N LYS A 94 -3.95 12.41 -8.27
CA LYS A 94 -4.39 11.03 -8.56
C LYS A 94 -4.31 10.14 -7.33
N LEU A 95 -3.25 10.27 -6.52
CA LEU A 95 -3.10 9.49 -5.28
C LEU A 95 -4.19 9.87 -4.28
N THR A 96 -4.52 11.16 -4.16
CA THR A 96 -5.60 11.64 -3.29
C THR A 96 -6.94 11.08 -3.75
N GLN A 97 -7.22 11.10 -5.05
CA GLN A 97 -8.43 10.51 -5.63
C GLN A 97 -8.52 9.00 -5.39
N LEU A 98 -7.41 8.27 -5.55
CA LEU A 98 -7.33 6.84 -5.25
C LEU A 98 -7.66 6.56 -3.77
N VAL A 99 -7.04 7.30 -2.85
CA VAL A 99 -7.31 7.16 -1.41
C VAL A 99 -8.77 7.49 -1.09
N SER A 100 -9.33 8.54 -1.67
CA SER A 100 -10.75 8.86 -1.50
C SER A 100 -11.67 7.76 -2.04
N ALA A 101 -11.35 7.14 -3.18
CA ALA A 101 -12.13 6.02 -3.71
C ALA A 101 -12.14 4.81 -2.76
N ILE A 102 -10.99 4.49 -2.15
CA ILE A 102 -10.88 3.44 -1.11
C ILE A 102 -11.76 3.79 0.11
N GLN A 103 -11.71 5.04 0.56
CA GLN A 103 -12.52 5.54 1.68
C GLN A 103 -14.03 5.47 1.38
N CYS A 104 -14.46 5.78 0.15
CA CYS A 104 -15.84 5.63 -0.29
C CYS A 104 -16.34 4.17 -0.22
N CYS A 105 -15.44 3.20 -0.33
CA CYS A 105 -15.75 1.77 -0.13
C CYS A 105 -15.78 1.35 1.35
N GLY A 106 -15.64 2.29 2.30
CA GLY A 106 -15.63 2.02 3.74
C GLY A 106 -14.29 1.52 4.29
N VAL A 107 -13.21 1.66 3.51
CA VAL A 107 -11.88 1.13 3.83
C VAL A 107 -10.93 2.27 4.21
N LEU A 108 -10.16 2.07 5.28
CA LEU A 108 -9.04 2.91 5.70
C LEU A 108 -7.74 2.15 5.42
N TYR A 109 -6.76 2.79 4.80
CA TYR A 109 -5.54 2.10 4.36
C TYR A 109 -4.48 2.00 5.48
N PHE A 110 -4.29 3.07 6.26
CA PHE A 110 -3.44 3.21 7.44
C PHE A 110 -1.93 3.02 7.30
N ASP A 111 -1.42 2.48 6.19
CA ASP A 111 0.03 2.27 5.99
C ASP A 111 0.61 2.99 4.77
N LEU A 112 -0.03 4.07 4.32
CA LEU A 112 0.42 4.86 3.16
C LEU A 112 1.81 5.48 3.36
N ARG A 113 2.27 5.64 4.60
CA ARG A 113 3.60 6.19 4.91
C ARG A 113 4.71 5.21 4.54
N HIS A 114 4.40 3.91 4.44
CA HIS A 114 5.35 2.89 4.05
C HIS A 114 5.53 2.90 2.53
N LYS A 115 6.55 3.65 2.06
CA LYS A 115 6.76 3.96 0.64
C LYS A 115 6.88 2.73 -0.27
N SER A 116 7.25 1.55 0.24
CA SER A 116 7.28 0.36 -0.61
C SER A 116 5.89 -0.11 -1.03
N ASN A 117 4.83 0.31 -0.33
CA ASN A 117 3.47 -0.10 -0.62
C ASN A 117 2.81 0.78 -1.70
N LEU A 118 3.49 1.86 -2.13
CA LEU A 118 3.06 2.71 -3.22
C LEU A 118 4.05 2.60 -4.38
N LEU A 119 3.55 2.08 -5.49
CA LEU A 119 4.28 1.98 -6.75
C LEU A 119 3.87 3.12 -7.69
N VAL A 120 4.79 3.45 -8.60
CA VAL A 120 4.59 4.37 -9.71
C VAL A 120 4.67 3.56 -11.00
N ARG A 121 3.55 3.46 -11.71
CA ARG A 121 3.44 2.80 -13.02
C ARG A 121 3.05 3.84 -14.05
N ASP A 122 3.92 4.14 -15.01
CA ASP A 122 3.65 5.11 -16.07
C ASP A 122 3.18 6.49 -15.56
N GLY A 123 3.70 6.93 -14.41
CA GLY A 123 3.30 8.19 -13.75
C GLY A 123 1.97 8.14 -13.00
N GLU A 124 1.39 6.95 -12.80
CA GLU A 124 0.17 6.71 -12.04
C GLU A 124 0.49 6.02 -10.70
N PRO A 125 -0.21 6.38 -9.61
CA PRO A 125 -0.07 5.72 -8.32
C PRO A 125 -0.77 4.35 -8.33
N VAL A 126 -0.08 3.33 -7.82
CA VAL A 126 -0.64 1.99 -7.61
C VAL A 126 -0.37 1.56 -6.17
N LEU A 127 -1.42 1.29 -5.41
CA LEU A 127 -1.31 0.81 -4.02
C LEU A 127 -1.29 -0.71 -4.00
N ILE A 128 -0.29 -1.25 -3.33
CA ILE A 128 -0.14 -2.68 -3.07
C ILE A 128 -0.18 -2.93 -1.57
N ASP A 129 -0.27 -4.19 -1.16
CA ASP A 129 -0.24 -4.60 0.24
C ASP A 129 -1.34 -3.99 1.11
N PHE A 130 -2.45 -4.73 1.26
CA PHE A 130 -3.62 -4.30 2.03
C PHE A 130 -3.66 -4.98 3.41
N ALA A 131 -2.52 -5.52 3.88
CA ALA A 131 -2.44 -6.26 5.13
C ALA A 131 -2.65 -5.39 6.39
N THR A 132 -2.66 -4.06 6.27
CA THR A 132 -2.94 -3.12 7.38
C THR A 132 -4.28 -2.41 7.24
N CYS A 133 -4.95 -2.58 6.11
CA CYS A 133 -6.23 -1.93 5.83
C CYS A 133 -7.30 -2.34 6.84
N PHE A 134 -8.25 -1.46 7.08
CA PHE A 134 -9.35 -1.69 8.01
C PHE A 134 -10.68 -1.34 7.37
N TYR A 135 -11.64 -2.26 7.43
CA TYR A 135 -12.99 -2.01 6.94
C TYR A 135 -13.85 -1.52 8.11
N ALA A 136 -14.18 -0.23 8.12
CA ALA A 136 -15.02 0.38 9.14
C ALA A 136 -15.74 1.61 8.57
N PRO A 137 -16.79 1.42 7.74
CA PRO A 137 -17.53 2.52 7.14
C PRO A 137 -17.98 3.61 8.13
N PRO A 138 -18.48 3.29 9.36
CA PRO A 138 -18.87 4.31 10.33
C PRO A 138 -17.70 5.17 10.84
N LEU A 139 -16.46 4.64 10.80
CA LEU A 139 -15.27 5.34 11.28
C LEU A 139 -14.58 6.15 10.17
N VAL A 140 -14.90 5.93 8.90
CA VAL A 140 -14.28 6.64 7.78
C VAL A 140 -14.37 8.17 7.93
N PRO A 141 -15.53 8.79 8.26
CA PRO A 141 -15.61 10.24 8.44
C PRO A 141 -14.71 10.78 9.55
N PHE A 142 -14.36 9.95 10.53
CA PHE A 142 -13.56 10.34 11.70
C PHE A 142 -12.08 10.03 11.55
N LEU A 143 -11.70 9.09 10.69
CA LEU A 143 -10.33 8.56 10.59
C LEU A 143 -9.71 8.70 9.20
N SER A 144 -10.47 9.10 8.17
CA SER A 144 -9.96 9.32 6.81
C SER A 144 -8.81 10.31 6.74
N TRP A 145 -8.79 11.28 7.66
CA TRP A 145 -7.72 12.26 7.79
C TRP A 145 -6.33 11.61 7.96
N VAL A 146 -6.25 10.41 8.54
CA VAL A 146 -4.96 9.71 8.73
C VAL A 146 -4.32 9.37 7.39
N ASP A 147 -5.11 8.86 6.45
CA ASP A 147 -4.64 8.52 5.10
C ASP A 147 -4.38 9.80 4.28
N SER A 148 -5.22 10.81 4.40
CA SER A 148 -5.01 12.12 3.76
C SER A 148 -3.72 12.79 4.22
N GLU A 149 -3.42 12.73 5.52
CA GLU A 149 -2.14 13.19 6.07
C GLU A 149 -0.98 12.40 5.50
N ALA A 150 -1.10 11.09 5.37
CA ALA A 150 -0.05 10.24 4.81
C ALA A 150 0.30 10.62 3.36
N VAL A 151 -0.69 10.99 2.53
CA VAL A 151 -0.45 11.54 1.19
C VAL A 151 0.38 12.83 1.26
N LEU A 152 0.08 13.72 2.20
CA LEU A 152 0.83 14.95 2.37
C LEU A 152 2.29 14.69 2.83
N PHE A 153 2.50 13.69 3.69
CA PHE A 153 3.84 13.25 4.07
C PHE A 153 4.63 12.69 2.89
N LEU A 154 3.99 11.92 2.01
CA LEU A 154 4.61 11.42 0.78
C LEU A 154 4.99 12.58 -0.15
N LYS A 155 4.07 13.54 -0.34
CA LYS A 155 4.32 14.77 -1.12
C LYS A 155 5.52 15.53 -0.58
N HIS A 156 5.59 15.75 0.74
CA HIS A 156 6.73 16.40 1.38
C HIS A 156 8.05 15.64 1.17
N SER A 157 7.98 14.31 1.20
CA SER A 157 9.20 13.50 1.09
C SER A 157 9.73 13.37 -0.34
N VAL A 158 8.86 13.40 -1.35
CA VAL A 158 9.22 13.11 -2.74
C VAL A 158 9.35 14.39 -3.55
N SER A 159 8.46 15.36 -3.31
CA SER A 159 8.37 16.62 -4.05
C SER A 159 8.14 17.80 -3.10
N PRO A 160 9.12 18.13 -2.23
CA PRO A 160 8.97 19.18 -1.23
C PRO A 160 8.65 20.56 -1.83
N GLY A 161 9.08 20.81 -3.07
CA GLY A 161 8.80 22.06 -3.79
C GLY A 161 7.33 22.29 -4.15
N LEU A 162 6.48 21.25 -4.08
CA LEU A 162 5.04 21.35 -4.36
C LEU A 162 4.20 21.74 -3.14
N LEU A 163 4.81 21.85 -1.95
CA LEU A 163 4.09 22.22 -0.74
C LEU A 163 4.02 23.74 -0.58
N SER A 164 2.83 24.22 -0.27
CA SER A 164 2.64 25.56 0.26
C SER A 164 3.32 25.72 1.62
N ALA A 165 3.60 26.96 2.02
CA ALA A 165 4.19 27.26 3.32
C ALA A 165 3.32 26.75 4.50
N ALA A 166 2.00 26.74 4.34
CA ALA A 166 1.05 26.24 5.34
C ALA A 166 1.15 24.71 5.49
N GLU A 167 1.11 23.97 4.38
CA GLU A 167 1.27 22.52 4.35
C GLU A 167 2.63 22.10 4.94
N LEU A 168 3.71 22.80 4.58
CA LEU A 168 5.04 22.51 5.08
C LEU A 168 5.12 22.68 6.61
N LYS A 169 4.51 23.74 7.15
CA LYS A 169 4.44 23.98 8.60
C LYS A 169 3.65 22.89 9.31
N HIS A 170 2.54 22.46 8.71
CA HIS A 170 1.69 21.40 9.22
C HIS A 170 2.41 20.05 9.28
N VAL A 171 3.01 19.62 8.16
CA VAL A 171 3.82 18.38 8.09
C VAL A 171 4.94 18.38 9.12
N LYS A 172 5.66 19.50 9.26
CA LYS A 172 6.75 19.62 10.25
C LYS A 172 6.21 19.51 11.68
N LYS A 173 5.06 20.11 11.99
CA LYS A 173 4.41 20.02 13.30
C LYS A 173 3.99 18.57 13.60
N MET A 174 3.31 17.92 12.66
CA MET A 174 2.85 16.54 12.81
C MET A 174 4.02 15.56 12.95
N ASN A 175 5.08 15.70 12.14
CA ASN A 175 6.30 14.91 12.29
C ASN A 175 6.94 15.05 13.68
N ARG A 176 6.92 16.26 14.27
CA ARG A 176 7.42 16.48 15.64
C ARG A 176 6.55 15.76 16.67
N ILE A 177 5.23 15.79 16.51
CA ILE A 177 4.30 15.09 17.41
C ILE A 177 4.47 13.57 17.32
N CYS A 178 4.55 13.02 16.10
CA CYS A 178 4.81 11.58 15.91
C CYS A 178 6.15 11.15 16.54
N LYS A 179 7.19 12.00 16.47
CA LYS A 179 8.48 11.74 17.14
C LYS A 179 8.41 11.78 18.67
N LEU A 180 7.46 12.51 19.25
CA LEU A 180 7.26 12.63 20.69
C LEU A 180 6.45 11.47 21.28
N TRP A 181 5.71 10.73 20.46
CA TRP A 181 4.77 9.67 20.88
C TRP A 181 5.40 8.28 21.09
N PHE A 182 6.71 8.19 21.35
CA PHE A 182 7.43 6.97 21.77
C PHE A 182 7.21 5.73 20.88
N PHE A 183 7.85 5.66 19.71
CA PHE A 183 8.44 4.43 19.11
C PHE A 183 9.22 4.79 17.82
N ASN A 184 10.41 5.37 17.96
CA ASN A 184 11.30 5.69 16.83
C ASN A 184 11.93 4.46 16.15
N ARG A 185 11.50 3.22 16.48
CA ARG A 185 12.07 1.96 15.96
C ARG A 185 11.16 1.14 15.06
N ILE A 186 9.91 1.55 14.82
CA ILE A 186 8.95 0.81 13.96
C ILE A 186 8.69 1.54 12.62
N VAL A 187 9.09 2.81 12.50
CA VAL A 187 8.79 3.65 11.31
C VAL A 187 10.00 3.82 10.37
N LYS A 188 11.20 3.45 10.82
CA LYS A 188 12.37 3.33 9.93
C LYS A 188 12.52 1.85 9.57
N GLY A 189 11.89 1.46 8.46
CA GLY A 189 12.20 0.22 7.78
C GLY A 189 13.57 0.34 7.12
N ASP A 190 14.60 0.06 7.92
CA ASP A 190 15.86 -0.50 7.43
C ASP A 190 15.81 -2.03 7.64
#